data_AF-A0A0C9PT57-F1
#
_entry.id   AF-A0A0C9PT57-F1
#
_cell.length_a   1.000
_cell.length_b   1.000
_cell.length_c   1.000
_cell.angle_alpha   90.00
_cell.angle_beta   90.00
_cell.angle_gamma   90.00
#
_symmetry.space_group_name_H-M   'P 1'
#
loop_
_entity.id
_entity.type
_entity.pdbx_description
1 polymer ?
#
loop_
_entity_poly.entity_id
_entity_poly.type
_entity_poly.pdbx_seq_one_letter_code
_entity_poly.pdbx_strand_id
1 'polypeptide(L)'
;KGLDPEALTGKYPPKIQVASKYERRVDTRSYDDKKKLFEGGWEEIGKEVNEKIWNEKKDQYSGRQKSKLPKWFGERPGKKAGEPETPEGEEDAKADEDIVEDEEEVEEEVVEEEDEEAEEEEEEEEEEEEEEEEEEEEEE
;
A
#
# COMPACT_ATOMS: atom_id res chain seq x y z
N LYS A 1 -27.41 -10.01 6.25
CA LYS A 1 -27.01 -10.28 7.66
C LYS A 1 -28.18 -9.88 8.58
N GLY A 2 -28.85 -10.84 9.22
CA GLY A 2 -30.04 -10.61 10.04
C GLY A 2 -29.84 -11.06 11.49
N LEU A 3 -30.82 -10.82 12.36
CA LEU A 3 -30.84 -11.42 13.69
C LEU A 3 -31.12 -12.92 13.58
N ASP A 4 -30.48 -13.70 14.45
CA ASP A 4 -30.72 -15.13 14.61
C ASP A 4 -32.20 -15.37 14.97
N PRO A 5 -32.93 -16.30 14.30
CA PRO A 5 -34.32 -16.61 14.62
C PRO A 5 -34.55 -16.94 16.10
N GLU A 6 -33.56 -17.49 16.81
CA GLU A 6 -33.67 -17.78 18.24
C GLU A 6 -33.71 -16.51 19.11
N ALA A 7 -33.15 -15.40 18.62
CA ALA A 7 -33.17 -14.12 19.32
C ALA A 7 -34.59 -13.52 19.45
N LEU A 8 -35.55 -13.99 18.65
CA LEU A 8 -36.95 -13.58 18.71
C LEU A 8 -37.76 -14.31 19.80
N THR A 9 -37.18 -15.35 20.42
CA THR A 9 -37.84 -16.18 21.45
C THR A 9 -37.63 -15.67 22.89
N GLY A 10 -36.80 -14.62 23.05
CA GLY A 10 -36.52 -14.01 24.35
C GLY A 10 -37.70 -13.24 24.94
N LYS A 11 -37.65 -12.98 26.26
CA LYS A 11 -38.68 -12.21 26.99
C LYS A 11 -38.86 -10.76 26.51
N TYR A 12 -37.82 -10.20 25.88
CA TYR A 12 -37.80 -8.82 25.42
C TYR A 12 -37.49 -8.78 23.93
N PRO A 13 -38.06 -7.83 23.16
CA PRO A 13 -37.78 -7.68 21.74
C PRO A 13 -36.27 -7.54 21.53
N PRO A 14 -35.69 -8.23 20.55
CA PRO A 14 -34.25 -8.17 20.37
C PRO A 14 -33.85 -6.80 19.79
N LYS A 15 -32.65 -6.34 20.15
CA LYS A 15 -32.12 -5.05 19.68
C LYS A 15 -31.78 -5.16 18.20
N ILE A 16 -32.52 -4.45 17.37
CA ILE A 16 -32.25 -4.35 15.94
C ILE A 16 -31.15 -3.29 15.77
N GLN A 17 -30.07 -3.67 15.08
CA GLN A 17 -29.11 -2.69 14.60
C GLN A 17 -29.78 -1.92 13.46
N VAL A 18 -30.27 -0.72 13.78
CA VAL A 18 -30.80 0.19 12.77
C VAL A 18 -29.68 1.11 12.38
N ALA A 19 -29.42 1.25 11.08
CA ALA A 19 -28.49 2.24 10.57
C ALA A 19 -28.80 3.61 11.19
N SER A 20 -27.77 4.33 11.60
CA SER A 20 -27.90 5.64 12.22
C SER A 20 -28.54 6.65 11.23
N LYS A 21 -28.94 7.82 11.73
CA LYS A 21 -29.44 8.91 10.87
C LYS A 21 -28.40 9.33 9.81
N TYR A 22 -27.11 9.21 10.13
CA TYR A 22 -26.02 9.67 9.28
C TYR A 22 -25.72 8.67 8.16
N GLU A 23 -25.80 7.37 8.45
CA GLU A 23 -25.57 6.30 7.46
C GLU A 23 -26.70 6.19 6.43
N ARG A 24 -27.92 6.58 6.82
CA ARG A 24 -29.08 6.61 5.91
C ARG A 24 -29.23 7.92 5.13
N ARG A 25 -28.31 8.86 5.30
CA ARG A 25 -28.37 10.12 4.57
C ARG A 25 -28.05 9.86 3.10
N VAL A 26 -28.97 10.26 2.23
CA VAL A 26 -28.76 10.24 0.78
C VAL A 26 -27.57 11.15 0.45
N ASP A 27 -26.64 10.62 -0.35
CA ASP A 27 -25.51 11.39 -0.82
C ASP A 27 -25.97 12.59 -1.66
N THR A 28 -25.45 13.77 -1.34
CA THR A 28 -25.75 15.02 -2.02
C THR A 28 -24.72 15.38 -3.08
N ARG A 29 -23.70 14.54 -3.32
CA ARG A 29 -22.73 14.69 -4.41
C ARG A 29 -23.41 14.59 -5.78
N SER A 30 -22.83 15.25 -6.78
CA SER A 30 -23.34 15.21 -8.16
C SER A 30 -23.21 13.79 -8.76
N TYR A 31 -23.87 13.52 -9.89
CA TYR A 31 -23.71 12.23 -10.57
C TYR A 31 -22.26 12.03 -11.02
N ASP A 32 -21.68 13.03 -11.68
CA ASP A 32 -20.30 12.98 -12.18
C ASP A 32 -19.29 12.76 -11.04
N ASP A 33 -19.48 13.42 -9.88
CA ASP A 33 -18.61 13.21 -8.72
C ASP A 33 -18.73 11.79 -8.14
N LYS A 34 -19.94 11.22 -8.13
CA LYS A 34 -20.15 9.85 -7.65
C LYS A 34 -19.57 8.85 -8.64
N LYS A 35 -19.79 9.07 -9.94
CA LYS A 35 -19.24 8.25 -11.02
C LYS A 35 -17.73 8.13 -10.86
N LYS A 36 -17.03 9.27 -10.83
CA LYS A 36 -15.58 9.33 -10.59
C LYS A 36 -15.13 8.70 -9.28
N LEU A 37 -15.92 8.85 -8.21
CA LEU A 37 -15.56 8.27 -6.91
C LEU A 37 -15.69 6.75 -6.89
N PHE A 38 -16.60 6.17 -7.67
CA PHE A 38 -16.77 4.72 -7.76
C PHE A 38 -15.94 4.09 -8.89
N GLU A 39 -15.51 4.87 -9.88
CA GLU A 39 -14.54 4.51 -10.92
C GLU A 39 -13.12 4.89 -10.45
N GLY A 40 -12.60 4.19 -9.43
CA GLY A 40 -11.21 4.36 -8.97
C GLY A 40 -10.92 5.61 -8.11
N GLY A 41 -11.74 6.67 -8.14
CA GLY A 41 -11.47 7.88 -7.36
C GLY A 41 -11.50 7.68 -5.83
N TRP A 42 -12.19 6.64 -5.33
CA TRP A 42 -12.12 6.25 -3.92
C TRP A 42 -10.75 5.67 -3.55
N GLU A 43 -10.15 4.91 -4.47
CA GLU A 43 -8.84 4.30 -4.31
C GLU A 43 -7.73 5.34 -4.41
N GLU A 44 -7.84 6.28 -5.34
CA GLU A 44 -6.95 7.43 -5.45
C GLU A 44 -6.89 8.20 -4.12
N ILE A 45 -8.05 8.51 -3.52
CA ILE A 45 -8.11 9.16 -2.19
C ILE A 45 -7.44 8.29 -1.12
N GLY A 46 -7.59 6.96 -1.19
CA GLY A 46 -6.92 6.02 -0.31
C GLY A 46 -5.39 6.03 -0.47
N LYS A 47 -4.91 5.92 -1.71
CA LYS A 47 -3.49 5.99 -2.11
C LYS A 47 -2.88 7.32 -1.63
N GLU A 48 -3.53 8.46 -1.87
CA GLU A 48 -3.10 9.79 -1.38
C GLU A 48 -2.96 9.87 0.15
N VAL A 49 -3.93 9.32 0.90
CA VAL A 49 -3.90 9.34 2.36
C VAL A 49 -2.80 8.43 2.89
N ASN A 50 -2.62 7.26 2.28
CA ASN A 50 -1.54 6.34 2.63
C ASN A 50 -0.18 6.96 2.36
N GLU A 51 0.02 7.58 1.19
CA GLU A 51 1.25 8.25 0.81
C GLU A 51 1.60 9.38 1.77
N LYS A 52 0.60 10.16 2.20
CA LYS A 52 0.80 11.18 3.23
C LYS A 52 1.24 10.59 4.57
N ILE A 53 0.63 9.49 5.00
CA ILE A 53 1.00 8.80 6.25
C ILE A 53 2.40 8.18 6.13
N TRP A 54 2.72 7.62 4.97
CA TRP A 54 4.03 7.06 4.66
C TRP A 54 5.12 8.13 4.76
N ASN A 55 4.95 9.26 4.06
CA ASN A 55 5.89 10.37 4.12
C ASN A 55 6.05 10.93 5.54
N GLU A 56 4.96 11.10 6.29
CA GLU A 56 5.03 11.53 7.69
C GLU A 56 5.87 10.56 8.54
N LYS A 57 5.71 9.24 8.34
CA LYS A 57 6.49 8.22 9.04
C LYS A 57 7.94 8.17 8.57
N LYS A 58 8.19 8.32 7.27
CA LYS A 58 9.53 8.36 6.65
C LYS A 58 10.32 9.54 7.22
N ASP A 59 9.72 10.73 7.30
CA ASP A 59 10.32 11.91 7.91
C ASP A 59 10.61 11.73 9.40
N GLN A 60 9.66 11.13 10.13
CA GLN A 60 9.87 10.79 11.54
C GLN A 60 10.96 9.74 11.73
N TYR A 61 11.16 8.84 10.77
CA TYR A 61 12.19 7.82 10.81
C TYR A 61 13.56 8.38 10.45
N SER A 62 13.65 9.22 9.41
CA SER A 62 14.90 9.87 8.97
C SER A 62 15.46 10.81 10.04
N GLY A 63 14.58 11.47 10.81
CA GLY A 63 14.96 12.32 11.95
C GLY A 63 15.46 11.55 13.20
N ARG A 64 15.41 10.21 13.20
CA ARG A 64 15.93 9.42 14.33
C ARG A 64 17.45 9.43 14.31
N GLN A 65 18.04 9.46 15.50
CA GLN A 65 19.46 9.18 15.64
C GLN A 65 19.70 7.74 15.18
N LYS A 66 20.38 7.56 14.04
CA LYS A 66 20.85 6.25 13.57
C LYS A 66 21.74 5.66 14.66
N SER A 67 21.22 4.69 15.42
CA SER A 67 21.99 4.07 16.50
C SER A 67 23.10 3.24 15.87
N LYS A 68 24.35 3.69 16.04
CA LYS A 68 25.52 2.87 15.68
C LYS A 68 25.39 1.53 16.39
N LEU A 69 25.48 0.45 15.61
CA LEU A 69 25.41 -0.91 16.13
C LEU A 69 26.41 -1.05 17.29
N PRO A 70 26.02 -1.60 18.45
CA PRO A 70 26.93 -1.72 19.58
C PRO A 70 28.24 -2.41 19.17
N LYS A 71 29.38 -1.97 19.70
CA LYS A 71 30.71 -2.51 19.34
C LYS A 71 30.87 -4.03 19.58
N TRP A 72 29.97 -4.65 20.33
CA TRP A 72 29.94 -6.10 20.56
C TRP A 72 29.08 -6.88 19.54
N PHE A 73 28.34 -6.19 18.67
CA PHE A 73 27.64 -6.73 17.51
C PHE A 73 28.65 -6.90 16.36
N GLY A 74 29.64 -7.76 16.59
CA GLY A 74 30.54 -8.33 15.58
C GLY A 74 31.23 -7.36 14.63
N GLU A 75 32.42 -6.87 14.99
CA GLU A 75 33.50 -6.89 14.00
C GLU A 75 33.52 -8.31 13.40
N ARG A 76 33.30 -8.43 12.08
CA ARG A 76 33.23 -9.71 11.35
C ARG A 76 34.28 -10.69 11.92
N PRO A 77 33.90 -11.91 12.34
CA PRO A 77 34.84 -12.94 12.76
C PRO A 77 35.75 -13.30 11.56
N GLY A 78 36.87 -12.59 11.42
CA GLY A 78 37.72 -12.64 10.24
C GLY A 78 38.78 -11.53 10.16
N LYS A 79 38.56 -10.35 10.77
CA LYS A 79 39.60 -9.31 10.85
C LYS A 79 40.65 -9.71 11.92
N LYS A 80 41.71 -10.39 11.50
CA LYS A 80 42.84 -10.79 12.37
C LYS A 80 43.61 -9.54 12.83
N ALA A 81 43.98 -9.53 14.10
CA ALA A 81 44.89 -8.54 14.67
C ALA A 81 46.28 -8.66 13.99
N GLY A 82 46.68 -7.65 13.21
CA GLY A 82 48.09 -7.47 12.83
C GLY A 82 48.44 -7.19 11.36
N GLU A 83 47.56 -6.66 10.52
CA GLU A 83 47.93 -6.14 9.19
C GLU A 83 47.82 -4.59 9.15
N PRO A 84 48.71 -3.92 8.39
CA PRO A 84 49.13 -2.54 8.63
C PRO A 84 48.01 -1.53 8.39
N GLU A 85 48.07 -0.39 9.10
CA GLU A 85 47.29 0.82 8.75
C GLU A 85 47.49 1.15 7.27
N THR A 86 46.53 0.75 6.44
CA THR A 86 46.30 1.32 5.11
C THR A 86 45.37 2.53 5.27
N PRO A 87 45.66 3.59 4.51
CA PRO A 87 45.53 4.98 4.92
C PRO A 87 44.10 5.42 5.26
N GLU A 88 44.00 6.09 6.40
CA GLU A 88 42.98 7.05 6.81
C GLU A 88 42.29 7.75 5.60
N GLY A 89 41.10 7.28 5.19
CA GLY A 89 40.32 7.96 4.14
C GLY A 89 39.29 7.18 3.33
N GLU A 90 39.02 5.90 3.58
CA GLU A 90 38.11 5.09 2.72
C GLU A 90 37.24 4.08 3.53
N GLU A 91 36.58 4.52 4.60
CA GLU A 91 35.48 3.74 5.24
C GLU A 91 34.15 4.51 5.27
N ASP A 92 34.05 5.67 4.60
CA ASP A 92 32.79 6.45 4.46
C ASP A 92 32.04 6.14 3.14
N ALA A 93 32.68 5.49 2.16
CA ALA A 93 32.08 5.22 0.85
C ALA A 93 31.25 3.92 0.80
N LYS A 94 31.54 2.95 1.67
CA LYS A 94 30.90 1.61 1.60
C LYS A 94 29.54 1.51 2.28
N ALA A 95 29.21 2.46 3.14
CA ALA A 95 27.87 2.56 3.73
C ALA A 95 26.91 3.38 2.86
N ASP A 96 27.46 4.18 1.93
CA ASP A 96 26.70 4.91 0.91
C ASP A 96 26.36 3.98 -0.27
N GLU A 97 27.31 3.13 -0.68
CA GLU A 97 27.10 2.11 -1.73
C GLU A 97 26.00 1.08 -1.36
N ASP A 98 25.97 0.60 -0.12
CA ASP A 98 24.98 -0.38 0.40
C ASP A 98 23.57 0.24 0.55
N ILE A 99 23.47 1.57 0.72
CA ILE A 99 22.18 2.29 0.76
C ILE A 99 21.67 2.59 -0.66
N VAL A 100 22.58 2.87 -1.59
CA VAL A 100 22.22 3.08 -3.01
C VAL A 100 21.79 1.78 -3.67
N GLU A 101 22.44 0.65 -3.33
CA GLU A 101 22.05 -0.68 -3.82
C GLU A 101 20.66 -1.12 -3.26
N ASP A 102 20.35 -0.82 -1.99
CA ASP A 102 19.05 -1.08 -1.36
C ASP A 102 17.93 -0.13 -1.87
N GLU A 103 18.27 1.10 -2.27
CA GLU A 103 17.32 2.05 -2.87
C GLU A 103 17.05 1.73 -4.36
N GLU A 104 18.06 1.24 -5.09
CA GLU A 104 17.94 0.77 -6.50
C GLU A 104 17.15 -0.55 -6.58
N GLU A 105 17.37 -1.50 -5.65
CA GLU A 105 16.61 -2.76 -5.57
C GLU A 105 15.12 -2.51 -5.25
N VAL A 106 14.81 -1.52 -4.40
CA VAL A 106 13.43 -1.12 -4.07
C VAL A 106 12.78 -0.34 -5.22
N GLU A 107 13.53 0.46 -5.98
CA GLU A 107 13.01 1.15 -7.17
C GLU A 107 12.70 0.15 -8.30
N GLU A 108 13.52 -0.90 -8.46
CA GLU A 108 13.30 -1.98 -9.42
C GLU A 108 12.06 -2.84 -9.05
N GLU A 109 11.88 -3.18 -7.76
CA GLU A 109 10.69 -3.93 -7.28
C GLU A 109 9.38 -3.12 -7.46
N VAL A 110 9.42 -1.79 -7.29
CA VAL A 110 8.24 -0.92 -7.50
C VAL A 110 7.90 -0.76 -8.98
N VAL A 111 8.91 -0.76 -9.87
CA VAL A 111 8.68 -0.74 -11.32
C VAL A 111 8.11 -2.08 -11.80
N GLU A 112 8.54 -3.20 -11.23
CA GLU A 112 7.98 -4.52 -11.56
C GLU A 112 6.50 -4.64 -11.11
N GLU A 113 6.14 -4.11 -9.94
CA GLU A 113 4.72 -4.06 -9.51
C GLU A 113 3.86 -3.11 -10.37
N GLU A 114 4.40 -1.98 -10.82
CA GLU A 114 3.67 -1.04 -11.70
C GLU A 114 3.45 -1.64 -13.10
N ASP A 115 4.39 -2.45 -13.61
CA ASP A 115 4.25 -3.16 -14.90
C ASP A 115 3.23 -4.31 -14.79
N GLU A 116 3.21 -5.06 -13.67
CA GLU A 116 2.17 -6.07 -13.40
C GLU A 116 0.77 -5.46 -13.20
N GLU A 117 0.63 -4.32 -12.50
CA GLU A 117 -0.66 -3.63 -12.33
C GLU A 117 -1.18 -3.09 -13.68
N ALA A 118 -0.28 -2.66 -14.58
CA ALA A 118 -0.63 -2.22 -15.93
C ALA A 118 -1.00 -3.37 -16.87
N GLU A 119 -0.38 -4.55 -16.76
CA GLU A 119 -0.73 -5.74 -17.55
C GLU A 119 -2.11 -6.28 -17.13
N GLU A 120 -2.44 -6.27 -15.82
CA GLU A 120 -3.80 -6.62 -15.35
C GLU A 120 -4.87 -5.62 -15.83
N GLU A 121 -4.57 -4.32 -15.90
CA GLU A 121 -5.52 -3.31 -16.41
C GLU A 121 -5.79 -3.48 -17.92
N GLU A 122 -4.79 -3.84 -18.74
CA GLU A 122 -4.99 -4.15 -20.16
C GLU A 122 -5.81 -5.43 -20.38
N GLU A 123 -5.61 -6.48 -19.56
CA GLU A 123 -6.44 -7.70 -19.66
C GLU A 123 -7.91 -7.45 -19.27
N GLU A 124 -8.19 -6.62 -18.25
CA GLU A 124 -9.57 -6.25 -17.91
C GLU A 124 -10.24 -5.40 -19.01
N GLU A 125 -9.53 -4.47 -19.66
CA GLU A 125 -10.10 -3.71 -20.79
C GLU A 125 -10.39 -4.61 -22.02
N GLU A 126 -9.51 -5.58 -22.34
CA GLU A 126 -9.78 -6.53 -23.44
C GLU A 126 -10.97 -7.46 -23.13
N GLU A 127 -11.14 -7.94 -21.88
CA GLU A 127 -12.31 -8.74 -21.49
C GLU A 127 -13.62 -7.92 -21.56
N GLU A 128 -13.62 -6.64 -21.17
CA GLU A 128 -14.81 -5.77 -21.30
C GLU A 128 -15.16 -5.50 -22.78
N GLU A 129 -14.18 -5.29 -23.66
CA GLU A 129 -14.44 -5.11 -25.11
C GLU A 129 -14.98 -6.40 -25.75
N GLU A 130 -14.49 -7.59 -25.38
CA GLU A 130 -15.03 -8.86 -25.87
C GLU A 130 -16.48 -9.11 -25.38
N GLU A 131 -16.80 -8.77 -24.12
CA GLU A 131 -18.18 -8.87 -23.62
C GLU A 131 -19.13 -7.89 -24.33
N GLU A 132 -18.69 -6.65 -24.64
CA GLU A 132 -19.51 -5.70 -25.41
C GLU A 132 -19.72 -6.16 -26.87
N GLU A 133 -18.71 -6.75 -27.53
CA GLU A 133 -18.89 -7.31 -28.89
C GLU A 133 -19.83 -8.54 -28.90
N GLU A 134 -19.77 -9.41 -27.89
CA GLU A 134 -20.72 -10.53 -27.78
C GLU A 134 -22.17 -10.06 -27.52
N GLU A 135 -22.37 -9.01 -26.71
CA GLU A 135 -23.72 -8.42 -26.52
C GLU A 135 -24.26 -7.75 -27.79
N GLU A 136 -23.41 -7.10 -28.60
CA GLU A 136 -23.84 -6.53 -29.89
C GLU A 136 -24.19 -7.62 -30.94
N GLU A 137 -23.50 -8.76 -30.97
CA GLU A 137 -23.86 -9.88 -31.86
C GLU A 137 -25.15 -10.61 -31.42
N GLU A 138 -25.50 -10.65 -30.12
CA GLU A 138 -26.78 -11.23 -29.66
C GLU A 138 -28.00 -10.32 -29.92
N GLU A 139 -27.82 -9.02 -30.14
CA GLU A 139 -28.91 -8.08 -30.47
C GLU A 139 -29.23 -7.96 -31.99
N GLU A 140 -28.42 -8.54 -32.90
CA GLU A 140 -28.68 -8.57 -34.37
C GLU A 140 -29.53 -9.78 -34.85
#